data_AF-A0A485KCC1-F1
#
_entry.id   AF-A0A485KCC1-F1
#
_cell.length_a   1.000
_cell.length_b   1.000
_cell.length_c   1.000
_cell.angle_alpha   90.00
_cell.angle_beta   90.00
_cell.angle_gamma   90.00
#
_symmetry.space_group_name_H-M   'P 1'
#
loop_
_entity.id
_entity.type
_entity.pdbx_description
1 polymer ?
#
loop_
_entity_poly.entity_id
_entity_poly.type
_entity_poly.pdbx_seq_one_letter_code
_entity_poly.pdbx_strand_id
1 'polypeptide(L)'
;MAQSHPTDLDNSVAMNANIPKDYGRGEGYPWKFGDALNDSGMILRCERDKGKGNCEKCGQIIYPKCASGYVVLGCKICHAVAPALLSNENVLDEEGVMNPVFNLDDAVNDQALVPYGRGAGYPWKFGDSLNHDGQFNRCQAANGNGNCELCGYNIYPKCKPGYTGTPSACAICYPTAHVLAANDALALEAMQLTETATDDTASVATAAAFGGAFVALFTLFVVKKVRQRMANTGERKGFLAI
;
A
#
# COMPACT_ATOMS: atom_id res chain seq x y z
N MET A 1 43.39 -4.46 -22.18
CA MET A 1 42.56 -5.02 -21.10
C MET A 1 41.49 -4.00 -20.78
N ALA A 2 40.29 -4.17 -21.33
CA ALA A 2 39.19 -3.24 -21.13
C ALA A 2 38.53 -3.54 -19.78
N GLN A 3 38.45 -2.54 -18.91
CA GLN A 3 37.71 -2.59 -17.66
C GLN A 3 36.22 -2.41 -18.00
N SER A 4 35.40 -3.41 -17.68
CA SER A 4 33.95 -3.35 -17.81
C SER A 4 33.38 -2.38 -16.78
N HIS A 5 32.62 -1.40 -17.26
CA HIS A 5 31.82 -0.49 -16.44
C HIS A 5 30.74 -1.29 -15.66
N PRO A 6 30.52 -1.02 -14.36
CA PRO A 6 29.41 -1.61 -13.61
C PRO A 6 28.08 -1.05 -14.13
N THR A 7 27.18 -1.95 -14.49
CA THR A 7 25.81 -1.66 -14.95
C THR A 7 24.92 -1.31 -13.76
N ASP A 8 24.07 -0.29 -13.91
CA ASP A 8 23.15 0.28 -12.89
C ASP A 8 22.17 -0.70 -12.21
N LEU A 9 22.11 -1.96 -12.63
CA LEU A 9 21.29 -2.98 -11.99
C LEU A 9 21.75 -3.29 -10.55
N ASP A 10 23.04 -3.15 -10.25
CA ASP A 10 23.60 -3.41 -8.91
C ASP A 10 23.17 -2.37 -7.85
N ASN A 11 22.72 -1.19 -8.28
CA ASN A 11 22.26 -0.12 -7.37
C ASN A 11 20.83 -0.33 -6.85
N SER A 12 19.96 -1.00 -7.61
CA SER A 12 18.57 -1.29 -7.20
C SER A 12 18.48 -2.36 -6.10
N VAL A 13 19.45 -3.28 -6.04
CA VAL A 13 19.54 -4.29 -4.98
C VAL A 13 20.13 -3.67 -3.70
N ALA A 14 21.01 -2.66 -3.83
CA ALA A 14 21.62 -1.98 -2.70
C ALA A 14 20.64 -1.10 -1.90
N MET A 15 19.58 -0.55 -2.53
CA MET A 15 18.59 0.27 -1.81
C MET A 15 17.62 -0.53 -0.92
N ASN A 16 17.56 -1.87 -1.06
CA ASN A 16 16.73 -2.73 -0.21
C ASN A 16 17.48 -3.26 1.03
N ALA A 17 18.77 -2.96 1.17
CA ALA A 17 19.57 -3.44 2.30
C ALA A 17 19.36 -2.65 3.61
N ASN A 18 18.68 -1.51 3.56
CA ASN A 18 18.49 -0.61 4.71
C ASN A 18 17.06 -0.55 5.25
N ILE A 19 16.13 -1.38 4.76
CA ILE A 19 14.83 -1.51 5.43
C ILE A 19 15.08 -2.18 6.78
N PRO A 20 14.81 -1.50 7.91
CA PRO A 20 15.06 -2.09 9.22
C PRO A 20 14.19 -3.35 9.36
N LYS A 21 14.80 -4.47 9.75
CA LYS A 21 14.09 -5.75 9.87
C LYS A 21 13.30 -5.80 11.16
N ASP A 22 12.10 -6.36 11.07
CA ASP A 22 11.28 -6.67 12.24
C ASP A 22 12.06 -7.52 13.24
N TYR A 23 11.83 -7.28 14.53
CA TYR A 23 12.49 -8.03 15.58
C TYR A 23 11.54 -8.39 16.73
N GLY A 24 11.87 -9.50 17.40
CA GLY A 24 11.11 -10.00 18.54
C GLY A 24 11.44 -9.27 19.83
N ARG A 25 10.42 -9.02 20.64
CA ARG A 25 10.51 -8.40 21.98
C ARG A 25 10.85 -9.42 23.10
N GLY A 26 10.93 -10.70 22.74
CA GLY A 26 11.04 -11.83 23.66
C GLY A 26 9.68 -12.37 24.10
N GLU A 27 9.67 -13.24 25.12
CA GLU A 27 8.43 -13.83 25.66
C GLU A 27 7.62 -12.87 26.55
N GLY A 28 8.26 -11.79 26.99
CA GLY A 28 7.68 -10.85 27.95
C GLY A 28 7.84 -11.31 29.39
N TYR A 29 7.21 -10.57 30.30
CA TYR A 29 7.28 -10.75 31.74
C TYR A 29 5.86 -11.06 32.24
N PRO A 30 5.43 -12.33 32.18
CA PRO A 30 4.12 -12.73 32.69
C PRO A 30 4.07 -12.63 34.21
N TRP A 31 2.86 -12.61 34.77
CA TRP A 31 2.65 -12.72 36.21
C TRP A 31 3.21 -14.04 36.71
N LYS A 32 3.84 -14.03 37.88
CA LYS A 32 4.33 -15.26 38.51
C LYS A 32 3.98 -15.30 39.99
N PHE A 33 4.00 -16.50 40.56
CA PHE A 33 3.76 -16.70 41.98
C PHE A 33 4.71 -15.82 42.83
N GLY A 34 4.13 -15.11 43.79
CA GLY A 34 4.83 -14.13 44.63
C GLY A 34 4.71 -12.67 44.14
N ASP A 35 4.20 -12.43 42.93
CA ASP A 35 3.81 -11.08 42.51
C ASP A 35 2.50 -10.66 43.19
N ALA A 36 2.33 -9.35 43.40
CA ALA A 36 1.04 -8.79 43.77
C ALA A 36 -0.01 -9.10 42.69
N LEU A 37 -1.30 -9.05 43.03
CA LEU A 37 -2.42 -9.21 42.06
C LEU A 37 -2.59 -8.00 41.13
N ASN A 38 -1.49 -7.31 40.81
CA ASN A 38 -1.41 -6.18 39.91
C ASN A 38 -0.13 -6.27 39.06
N ASP A 39 0.08 -5.30 38.16
CA ASP A 39 1.18 -5.36 37.20
C ASP A 39 2.56 -5.00 37.78
N SER A 40 2.63 -4.57 39.05
CA SER A 40 3.86 -3.99 39.62
C SER A 40 5.03 -4.97 39.62
N GLY A 41 4.78 -6.24 39.95
CA GLY A 41 5.82 -7.27 39.95
C GLY A 41 6.39 -7.54 38.57
N MET A 42 5.53 -7.53 37.54
CA MET A 42 5.93 -7.70 36.14
C MET A 42 6.71 -6.49 35.63
N ILE A 43 6.22 -5.26 35.90
CA ILE A 43 6.87 -4.01 35.51
C ILE A 43 8.26 -3.90 36.14
N LEU A 44 8.37 -4.14 37.45
CA LEU A 44 9.66 -4.06 38.16
C LEU A 44 10.71 -5.00 37.57
N ARG A 45 10.32 -6.23 37.17
CA ARG A 45 11.24 -7.16 36.51
C ARG A 45 11.67 -6.65 35.14
N CYS A 46 10.73 -6.20 34.33
CA CYS A 46 11.03 -5.67 33.01
C CYS A 46 11.94 -4.43 33.11
N GLU A 47 11.63 -3.48 33.99
CA GLU A 47 12.41 -2.25 34.16
C GLU A 47 13.81 -2.51 34.72
N ARG A 48 13.98 -3.55 35.54
CA ARG A 48 15.30 -4.00 36.00
C ARG A 48 16.17 -4.51 34.84
N ASP A 49 15.58 -5.19 33.88
CA ASP A 49 16.33 -5.80 32.76
C ASP A 49 16.51 -4.83 31.58
N LYS A 50 15.61 -3.84 31.43
CA LYS A 50 15.52 -2.97 30.24
C LYS A 50 15.65 -1.47 30.53
N GLY A 51 15.71 -1.10 31.81
CA GLY A 51 15.71 0.28 32.27
C GLY A 51 14.31 0.81 32.58
N LYS A 52 14.25 1.76 33.52
CA LYS A 52 13.01 2.39 33.97
C LYS A 52 12.33 3.12 32.80
N GLY A 53 11.02 2.94 32.64
CA GLY A 53 10.23 3.57 31.57
C GLY A 53 10.30 2.89 30.20
N ASN A 54 11.12 1.83 30.04
CA ASN A 54 11.27 1.08 28.79
C ASN A 54 10.36 -0.14 28.68
N CYS A 55 9.31 -0.20 29.48
CA CYS A 55 8.37 -1.32 29.54
C CYS A 55 6.95 -0.83 29.31
N GLU A 56 6.12 -1.69 28.72
CA GLU A 56 4.71 -1.41 28.47
C GLU A 56 3.86 -2.68 28.57
N LYS A 57 2.56 -2.50 28.83
CA LYS A 57 1.62 -3.60 28.98
C LYS A 57 1.00 -3.95 27.62
N CYS A 58 0.99 -5.23 27.28
CA CYS A 58 0.26 -5.77 26.15
C CYS A 58 -0.57 -6.98 26.60
N GLY A 59 -1.89 -6.78 26.71
CA GLY A 59 -2.79 -7.77 27.31
C GLY A 59 -2.52 -7.95 28.82
N GLN A 60 -2.23 -9.18 29.25
CA GLN A 60 -1.91 -9.52 30.64
C GLN A 60 -0.40 -9.68 30.90
N ILE A 61 0.45 -9.32 29.94
CA ILE A 61 1.91 -9.52 30.00
C ILE A 61 2.60 -8.17 29.78
N ILE A 62 3.72 -7.94 30.47
CA ILE A 62 4.57 -6.76 30.27
C ILE A 62 5.68 -7.09 29.27
N TYR A 63 5.95 -6.20 28.32
CA TYR A 63 7.00 -6.34 27.32
C TYR A 63 7.91 -5.10 27.30
N PRO A 64 9.18 -5.24 26.83
CA PRO A 64 10.03 -4.08 26.55
C PRO A 64 9.46 -3.26 25.40
N LYS A 65 9.44 -1.94 25.48
CA LYS A 65 9.03 -1.06 24.38
C LYS A 65 9.88 -1.30 23.12
N CYS A 66 9.28 -1.04 21.96
CA CYS A 66 10.02 -1.04 20.71
C CYS A 66 11.05 0.11 20.69
N ALA A 67 12.13 -0.09 19.93
CA ALA A 67 13.14 0.92 19.68
C ALA A 67 12.53 2.08 18.88
N SER A 68 13.20 3.23 18.91
CA SER A 68 12.80 4.38 18.10
C SER A 68 12.73 3.98 16.62
N GLY A 69 11.67 4.41 15.92
CA GLY A 69 11.42 4.01 14.53
C GLY A 69 10.71 2.67 14.35
N TYR A 70 10.25 2.03 15.44
CA TYR A 70 9.46 0.79 15.38
C TYR A 70 8.11 0.94 16.05
N VAL A 71 7.11 0.26 15.51
CA VAL A 71 5.77 0.14 16.09
C VAL A 71 5.50 -1.29 16.54
N VAL A 72 4.66 -1.40 17.56
CA VAL A 72 4.26 -2.67 18.15
C VAL A 72 3.27 -3.38 17.21
N LEU A 73 3.66 -4.54 16.68
CA LEU A 73 2.79 -5.39 15.85
C LEU A 73 2.40 -6.63 16.66
N GLY A 74 1.23 -6.56 17.30
CA GLY A 74 0.87 -7.50 18.37
C GLY A 74 1.79 -7.37 19.59
N CYS A 75 1.78 -8.34 20.52
CA CYS A 75 2.56 -8.17 21.75
C CYS A 75 4.05 -8.49 21.62
N LYS A 76 4.44 -9.32 20.63
CA LYS A 76 5.79 -9.92 20.58
C LYS A 76 6.71 -9.37 19.50
N ILE A 77 6.21 -8.59 18.55
CA ILE A 77 7.00 -8.14 17.38
C ILE A 77 7.03 -6.63 17.34
N CYS A 78 8.21 -6.08 17.09
CA CYS A 78 8.42 -4.70 16.69
C CYS A 78 8.60 -4.66 15.18
N HIS A 79 7.68 -3.97 14.52
CA HIS A 79 7.72 -3.75 13.07
C HIS A 79 8.40 -2.42 12.79
N ALA A 80 9.32 -2.38 11.84
CA ALA A 80 9.91 -1.12 11.43
C ALA A 80 8.80 -0.22 10.91
N VAL A 81 8.67 0.98 11.48
CA VAL A 81 7.91 2.02 10.80
C VAL A 81 8.75 2.34 9.59
N ALA A 82 8.39 1.81 8.42
CA ALA A 82 8.89 2.35 7.17
C ALA A 82 8.75 3.87 7.32
N PRO A 83 9.83 4.65 7.22
CA PRO A 83 9.70 6.10 7.25
C PRO A 83 8.64 6.36 6.19
N ALA A 84 7.47 6.83 6.61
CA ALA A 84 6.34 7.04 5.72
C ALA A 84 6.78 8.15 4.80
N LEU A 85 7.48 7.79 3.71
CA LEU A 85 8.49 8.58 2.99
C LEU A 85 8.43 9.99 3.51
N LEU A 86 9.09 10.21 4.66
CA LEU A 86 8.94 11.44 5.41
C LEU A 86 9.50 12.49 4.46
N SER A 87 8.57 13.10 3.76
CA SER A 87 8.62 14.29 2.95
C SER A 87 10.01 14.89 2.90
N ASN A 88 10.59 14.85 1.71
CA ASN A 88 11.41 15.94 1.22
C ASN A 88 12.51 16.32 2.24
N GLU A 89 13.54 15.50 2.37
CA GLU A 89 14.84 16.13 2.55
C GLU A 89 15.00 17.01 1.31
N ASN A 90 14.78 18.31 1.52
CA ASN A 90 15.37 19.35 0.72
C ASN A 90 16.86 19.04 0.71
N VAL A 91 17.28 18.30 -0.32
CA VAL A 91 18.66 18.29 -0.78
C VAL A 91 18.90 19.74 -1.17
N LEU A 92 19.47 20.50 -0.24
CA LEU A 92 20.12 21.75 -0.57
C LEU A 92 21.27 21.34 -1.48
N ASP A 93 21.18 21.71 -2.75
CA ASP A 93 22.34 21.74 -3.61
C ASP A 93 23.40 22.65 -2.99
N GLU A 94 24.68 22.37 -3.26
CA GLU A 94 25.82 23.09 -2.65
C GLU A 94 25.85 24.60 -2.91
N GLU A 95 24.91 25.12 -3.73
CA GLU A 95 24.80 26.54 -4.06
C GLU A 95 23.72 27.28 -3.26
N GLY A 96 22.96 26.61 -2.38
CA GLY A 96 21.98 27.26 -1.52
C GLY A 96 20.84 27.94 -2.29
N VAL A 97 20.53 27.45 -3.49
CA VAL A 97 19.44 27.97 -4.32
C VAL A 97 18.24 27.06 -4.13
N MET A 98 17.14 27.60 -3.58
CA MET A 98 15.86 26.89 -3.61
C MET A 98 15.42 26.71 -5.06
N ASN A 99 15.76 25.57 -5.65
CA ASN A 99 15.18 25.14 -6.90
C ASN A 99 13.75 24.69 -6.60
N PRO A 100 12.71 25.30 -7.21
CA PRO A 100 11.37 24.75 -7.15
C PRO A 100 11.41 23.40 -7.90
N VAL A 101 11.53 22.33 -7.14
CA VAL A 101 11.26 20.97 -7.62
C VAL A 101 9.89 21.02 -8.27
N PHE A 102 9.85 20.60 -9.53
CA PHE A 102 8.68 20.50 -10.38
C PHE A 102 7.44 20.12 -9.56
N ASN A 103 6.46 21.04 -9.53
CA ASN A 103 5.09 20.70 -9.18
C ASN A 103 4.59 19.65 -10.16
N LEU A 104 4.63 18.39 -9.73
CA LEU A 104 3.82 17.32 -10.26
C LEU A 104 2.47 17.29 -9.52
N ASP A 105 1.89 18.47 -9.31
CA ASP A 105 0.58 18.62 -8.71
C ASP A 105 -0.46 18.37 -9.81
N ASP A 106 -1.10 17.20 -9.74
CA ASP A 106 -2.55 16.98 -10.00
C ASP A 106 -2.96 15.69 -10.75
N ALA A 107 -2.05 14.76 -11.11
CA ALA A 107 -2.50 13.58 -11.89
C ALA A 107 -1.97 12.20 -11.50
N VAL A 108 -0.95 12.07 -10.64
CA VAL A 108 -0.53 10.76 -10.17
C VAL A 108 -0.77 10.69 -8.67
N ASN A 109 -1.97 10.28 -8.32
CA ASN A 109 -2.33 9.84 -6.98
C ASN A 109 -1.58 8.52 -6.69
N ASP A 110 -0.24 8.59 -6.60
CA ASP A 110 0.63 7.56 -6.04
C ASP A 110 0.45 7.58 -4.52
N GLN A 111 -0.78 7.32 -4.08
CA GLN A 111 -0.97 6.68 -2.80
C GLN A 111 -0.35 5.30 -2.96
N ALA A 112 0.93 5.20 -2.62
CA ALA A 112 1.59 3.94 -2.31
C ALA A 112 0.55 3.10 -1.56
N LEU A 113 0.13 1.99 -2.16
CA LEU A 113 -1.03 1.24 -1.70
C LEU A 113 -0.75 0.68 -0.31
N VAL A 114 -1.08 1.44 0.72
CA VAL A 114 -0.87 1.04 2.11
C VAL A 114 -1.94 0.06 2.52
N PRO A 115 -1.60 -1.00 3.28
CA PRO A 115 -2.59 -1.88 3.87
C PRO A 115 -3.58 -1.09 4.73
N TYR A 116 -4.84 -1.52 4.76
CA TYR A 116 -5.86 -0.84 5.56
C TYR A 116 -6.78 -1.83 6.28
N GLY A 117 -7.33 -1.39 7.41
CA GLY A 117 -8.24 -2.18 8.23
C GLY A 117 -9.68 -2.17 7.71
N ARG A 118 -10.35 -3.33 7.78
CA ARG A 118 -11.78 -3.51 7.46
C ARG A 118 -12.69 -3.43 8.69
N GLY A 119 -12.13 -3.14 9.86
CA GLY A 119 -12.80 -3.23 11.15
C GLY A 119 -12.80 -4.64 11.73
N ALA A 120 -13.59 -4.85 12.79
CA ALA A 120 -13.64 -6.11 13.54
C ALA A 120 -14.47 -7.22 12.85
N GLY A 121 -15.12 -6.91 11.73
CA GLY A 121 -16.07 -7.81 11.08
C GLY A 121 -17.41 -7.92 11.81
N TYR A 122 -18.26 -8.82 11.33
CA TYR A 122 -19.60 -9.07 11.84
C TYR A 122 -19.64 -10.48 12.44
N PRO A 123 -19.33 -10.65 13.74
CA PRO A 123 -19.35 -11.97 14.36
C PRO A 123 -20.78 -12.51 14.48
N TRP A 124 -20.90 -13.83 14.65
CA TRP A 124 -22.15 -14.50 15.00
C TRP A 124 -22.70 -13.93 16.33
N LYS A 125 -24.01 -13.71 16.38
CA LYS A 125 -24.71 -13.23 17.58
C LYS A 125 -25.74 -14.24 18.04
N PHE A 126 -26.03 -14.25 19.35
CA PHE A 126 -27.10 -15.09 19.89
C PHE A 126 -28.43 -14.77 19.20
N GLY A 127 -29.09 -15.81 18.69
CA GLY A 127 -30.31 -15.68 17.87
C GLY A 127 -30.06 -15.68 16.36
N ASP A 128 -28.81 -15.59 15.89
CA ASP A 128 -28.50 -15.91 14.51
C ASP A 128 -28.68 -17.42 14.28
N SER A 129 -29.13 -17.78 13.08
CA SER A 129 -29.09 -19.17 12.61
C SER A 129 -27.67 -19.74 12.67
N LEU A 130 -27.54 -21.07 12.66
CA LEU A 130 -26.22 -21.74 12.62
C LEU A 130 -25.48 -21.55 11.28
N ASN A 131 -26.11 -20.87 10.32
CA ASN A 131 -25.48 -20.45 9.07
C ASN A 131 -24.93 -19.00 9.19
N HIS A 132 -24.33 -18.50 8.13
CA HIS A 132 -23.74 -17.15 8.12
C HIS A 132 -24.74 -16.04 7.72
N ASP A 133 -26.03 -16.35 7.55
CA ASP A 133 -27.01 -15.41 7.00
C ASP A 133 -27.18 -14.17 7.88
N GLY A 134 -27.27 -14.34 9.19
CA GLY A 134 -27.39 -13.23 10.14
C GLY A 134 -26.20 -12.27 10.06
N GLN A 135 -24.99 -12.83 9.95
CA GLN A 135 -23.75 -12.05 9.81
C GLN A 135 -23.70 -11.32 8.45
N PHE A 136 -24.08 -12.00 7.36
CA PHE A 136 -24.14 -11.42 6.02
C PHE A 136 -25.17 -10.32 5.93
N ASN A 137 -26.37 -10.51 6.45
CA ASN A 137 -27.45 -9.51 6.42
C ASN A 137 -27.01 -8.22 7.12
N ARG A 138 -26.33 -8.31 8.26
CA ARG A 138 -25.77 -7.14 8.94
C ARG A 138 -24.67 -6.45 8.14
N CYS A 139 -23.75 -7.23 7.56
CA CYS A 139 -22.70 -6.67 6.74
C CYS A 139 -23.26 -5.96 5.49
N GLN A 140 -24.21 -6.59 4.80
CA GLN A 140 -24.86 -6.06 3.60
C GLN A 140 -25.72 -4.82 3.93
N ALA A 141 -26.39 -4.79 5.07
CA ALA A 141 -27.12 -3.60 5.53
C ALA A 141 -26.20 -2.39 5.73
N ALA A 142 -24.93 -2.61 6.11
CA ALA A 142 -23.96 -1.55 6.35
C ALA A 142 -23.12 -1.17 5.12
N ASN A 143 -22.83 -2.12 4.22
CA ASN A 143 -21.88 -1.94 3.12
C ASN A 143 -22.50 -2.13 1.72
N GLY A 144 -23.77 -2.52 1.63
CA GLY A 144 -24.46 -2.85 0.39
C GLY A 144 -24.37 -4.34 0.01
N ASN A 145 -25.35 -4.78 -0.77
CA ASN A 145 -25.43 -6.17 -1.24
C ASN A 145 -24.24 -6.53 -2.13
N GLY A 146 -23.66 -7.72 -1.93
CA GLY A 146 -22.52 -8.21 -2.71
C GLY A 146 -21.15 -7.69 -2.26
N ASN A 147 -21.10 -6.75 -1.31
CA ASN A 147 -19.86 -6.16 -0.79
C ASN A 147 -19.33 -6.84 0.47
N CYS A 148 -19.76 -8.07 0.75
CA CYS A 148 -19.35 -8.83 1.93
C CYS A 148 -18.80 -10.20 1.53
N GLU A 149 -17.90 -10.73 2.34
CA GLU A 149 -17.29 -12.05 2.15
C GLU A 149 -17.05 -12.76 3.49
N LEU A 150 -17.07 -14.09 3.44
CA LEU A 150 -16.73 -14.94 4.59
C LEU A 150 -15.22 -15.06 4.67
N CYS A 151 -14.65 -14.77 5.84
CA CYS A 151 -13.23 -14.95 6.10
C CYS A 151 -13.05 -15.51 7.51
N GLY A 152 -12.60 -16.76 7.58
CA GLY A 152 -12.64 -17.55 8.82
C GLY A 152 -14.08 -17.77 9.30
N TYR A 153 -14.36 -17.41 10.55
CA TYR A 153 -15.69 -17.57 11.17
C TYR A 153 -16.55 -16.30 11.14
N ASN A 154 -16.00 -15.18 10.65
CA ASN A 154 -16.67 -13.88 10.65
C ASN A 154 -16.91 -13.40 9.21
N ILE A 155 -17.93 -12.54 9.03
CA ILE A 155 -18.15 -11.83 7.77
C ILE A 155 -17.48 -10.46 7.81
N TYR A 156 -16.82 -10.08 6.71
CA TYR A 156 -16.19 -8.77 6.55
C TYR A 156 -16.68 -8.10 5.26
N PRO A 157 -16.58 -6.76 5.16
CA PRO A 157 -16.70 -6.11 3.88
C PRO A 157 -15.57 -6.56 2.94
N LYS A 158 -15.82 -6.58 1.63
CA LYS A 158 -14.79 -6.87 0.63
C LYS A 158 -13.72 -5.77 0.62
N CYS A 159 -12.52 -6.15 0.20
CA CYS A 159 -11.47 -5.17 -0.04
C CYS A 159 -11.82 -4.25 -1.22
N LYS A 160 -11.28 -3.03 -1.21
CA LYS A 160 -11.35 -2.07 -2.31
C LYS A 160 -10.67 -2.68 -3.55
N PRO A 161 -11.05 -2.28 -4.77
CA PRO A 161 -10.35 -2.69 -5.99
C PRO A 161 -8.83 -2.46 -5.87
N GLY A 162 -8.04 -3.45 -6.30
CA GLY A 162 -6.58 -3.44 -6.15
C GLY A 162 -6.07 -4.03 -4.83
N TYR A 163 -6.95 -4.41 -3.89
CA TYR A 163 -6.58 -5.03 -2.63
C TYR A 163 -7.16 -6.45 -2.47
N THR A 164 -6.44 -7.31 -1.75
CA THR A 164 -6.90 -8.63 -1.33
C THR A 164 -6.84 -8.79 0.19
N GLY A 165 -7.81 -9.51 0.75
CA GLY A 165 -7.72 -9.99 2.13
C GLY A 165 -6.85 -11.22 2.20
N THR A 166 -6.08 -11.38 3.27
CA THR A 166 -5.34 -12.63 3.50
C THR A 166 -6.23 -13.65 4.22
N PRO A 167 -6.06 -14.96 3.96
CA PRO A 167 -6.84 -16.00 4.63
C PRO A 167 -6.68 -16.00 6.16
N SER A 168 -5.54 -15.55 6.66
CA SER A 168 -5.18 -15.54 8.08
C SER A 168 -5.40 -14.20 8.79
N ALA A 169 -5.42 -13.07 8.06
CA ALA A 169 -5.62 -11.73 8.62
C ALA A 169 -6.80 -11.01 7.96
N CYS A 170 -7.99 -11.58 8.13
CA CYS A 170 -9.26 -11.06 7.60
C CYS A 170 -9.59 -9.61 7.97
N ALA A 171 -8.95 -9.03 8.99
CA ALA A 171 -9.18 -7.65 9.39
C ALA A 171 -8.42 -6.64 8.52
N ILE A 172 -7.47 -7.07 7.68
CA ILE A 172 -6.56 -6.19 6.92
C ILE A 172 -6.60 -6.55 5.44
N CYS A 173 -6.73 -5.53 4.60
CA CYS A 173 -6.57 -5.62 3.16
C CYS A 173 -5.16 -5.21 2.77
N TYR A 174 -4.52 -5.97 1.88
CA TYR A 174 -3.20 -5.71 1.35
C TYR A 174 -3.28 -5.42 -0.16
N PRO A 175 -2.39 -4.60 -0.73
CA PRO A 175 -2.30 -4.44 -2.17
C PRO A 175 -2.10 -5.80 -2.85
N THR A 176 -2.83 -6.02 -3.93
CA THR A 176 -2.69 -7.24 -4.73
C THR A 176 -1.32 -7.22 -5.41
N ALA A 177 -0.55 -8.31 -5.32
CA ALA A 177 0.78 -8.41 -5.94
C ALA A 177 0.79 -8.09 -7.45
N HIS A 178 -0.34 -8.29 -8.14
CA HIS A 178 -0.48 -7.92 -9.54
C HIS A 178 -0.47 -6.42 -9.80
N VAL A 179 -0.89 -5.59 -8.83
CA VAL A 179 -0.82 -4.13 -8.95
C VAL A 179 0.61 -3.65 -8.74
N LEU A 180 1.36 -4.29 -7.84
CA LEU A 180 2.78 -4.04 -7.65
C LEU A 180 3.56 -4.36 -8.94
N ALA A 181 3.32 -5.54 -9.55
CA ALA A 181 4.00 -5.93 -10.77
C ALA A 181 3.62 -5.07 -12.01
N ALA A 182 2.40 -4.53 -12.07
CA ALA A 182 1.98 -3.66 -13.17
C ALA A 182 2.65 -2.28 -13.11
N ASN A 183 2.86 -1.75 -11.90
CA ASN A 183 3.57 -0.49 -11.70
C ASN A 183 5.07 -0.63 -12.03
N ASP A 184 5.69 -1.77 -11.70
CA ASP A 184 7.08 -2.05 -12.05
C ASP A 184 7.28 -2.15 -13.57
N ALA A 185 6.33 -2.77 -14.29
CA ALA A 185 6.39 -2.88 -15.74
C ALA A 185 6.27 -1.51 -16.45
N LEU A 186 5.37 -0.64 -15.98
CA LEU A 186 5.23 0.73 -16.52
C LEU A 186 6.45 1.61 -16.23
N ALA A 187 7.07 1.46 -15.05
CA ALA A 187 8.31 2.17 -14.73
C ALA A 187 9.47 1.71 -15.62
N LEU A 188 9.53 0.42 -15.97
CA LEU A 188 10.56 -0.11 -16.87
C LEU A 188 10.41 0.42 -18.31
N GLU A 189 9.18 0.51 -18.82
CA GLU A 189 8.91 1.08 -20.16
C GLU A 189 9.21 2.59 -20.22
N ALA A 190 8.92 3.33 -19.15
CA ALA A 190 9.24 4.76 -19.08
C ALA A 190 10.75 5.02 -19.12
N MET A 191 11.56 4.20 -18.41
CA MET A 191 13.02 4.36 -18.43
C MET A 191 13.63 4.11 -19.81
N GLN A 192 13.14 3.11 -20.56
CA GLN A 192 13.63 2.80 -21.91
C GLN A 192 13.40 3.93 -22.93
N LEU A 193 12.35 4.75 -22.74
CA LEU A 193 12.08 5.91 -23.60
C LEU A 193 13.02 7.09 -23.33
N THR A 194 13.57 7.22 -22.11
CA THR A 194 14.47 8.32 -21.74
C THR A 194 15.91 8.12 -22.23
N GLU A 195 16.40 6.88 -22.25
CA GLU A 195 17.79 6.57 -22.63
C GLU A 195 18.04 6.76 -24.14
N THR A 196 16.99 6.68 -24.96
CA THR A 196 17.11 6.91 -26.42
C THR A 196 17.13 8.40 -26.81
N ALA A 197 16.96 9.33 -25.87
CA ALA A 197 16.88 10.75 -26.15
C ALA A 197 18.19 11.54 -25.89
N THR A 198 19.19 10.96 -25.23
CA THR A 198 20.36 11.71 -24.76
C THR A 198 21.58 11.69 -25.68
N ASP A 199 21.64 10.85 -26.71
CA ASP A 199 22.87 10.71 -27.51
C ASP A 199 22.93 11.51 -28.83
N ASP A 200 21.84 12.16 -29.27
CA ASP A 200 21.85 12.92 -30.53
C ASP A 200 21.24 14.32 -30.38
N THR A 201 22.01 15.25 -29.80
CA THR A 201 21.74 16.70 -29.86
C THR A 201 21.81 17.27 -31.29
N ALA A 202 22.11 16.46 -32.30
CA ALA A 202 22.10 16.85 -33.71
C ALA A 202 20.82 16.45 -34.49
N SER A 203 19.93 15.60 -33.94
CA SER A 203 18.78 15.04 -34.69
C SER A 203 17.39 15.40 -34.15
N VAL A 204 17.31 16.33 -33.18
CA VAL A 204 16.04 16.74 -32.55
C VAL A 204 15.11 17.51 -33.52
N ALA A 205 15.65 18.04 -34.63
CA ALA A 205 14.83 18.70 -35.65
C ALA A 205 13.94 17.73 -36.46
N THR A 206 14.26 16.43 -36.50
CA THR A 206 13.55 15.46 -37.35
C THR A 206 12.56 14.58 -36.59
N ALA A 207 12.78 14.32 -35.29
CA ALA A 207 11.87 13.51 -34.46
C ALA A 207 10.55 14.24 -34.12
N ALA A 208 10.57 15.57 -34.03
CA ALA A 208 9.35 16.38 -33.86
C ALA A 208 8.39 16.26 -35.06
N ALA A 209 8.90 15.93 -36.26
CA ALA A 209 8.07 15.77 -37.46
C ALA A 209 7.30 14.43 -37.51
N PHE A 210 7.82 13.38 -36.87
CA PHE A 210 7.16 12.06 -36.85
C PHE A 210 6.28 11.83 -35.60
N GLY A 211 6.66 12.38 -34.45
CA GLY A 211 5.83 12.33 -33.23
C GLY A 211 4.49 13.07 -33.40
N GLY A 212 4.50 14.22 -34.09
CA GLY A 212 3.28 14.98 -34.40
C GLY A 212 2.29 14.22 -35.29
N ALA A 213 2.79 13.42 -36.24
CA ALA A 213 1.94 12.62 -37.14
C ALA A 213 1.22 11.49 -36.38
N PHE A 214 1.89 10.85 -35.42
CA PHE A 214 1.27 9.78 -34.60
C PHE A 214 0.20 10.33 -33.65
N VAL A 215 0.45 11.45 -32.97
CA VAL A 215 -0.55 12.09 -32.10
C VAL A 215 -1.74 12.62 -32.91
N ALA A 216 -1.51 13.16 -34.11
CA ALA A 216 -2.58 13.57 -35.03
C ALA A 216 -3.42 12.38 -35.55
N LEU A 217 -2.79 11.25 -35.86
CA LEU A 217 -3.51 10.03 -36.26
C LEU A 217 -4.31 9.43 -35.11
N PHE A 218 -3.76 9.42 -33.90
CA PHE A 218 -4.45 8.89 -32.72
C PHE A 218 -5.67 9.75 -32.36
N THR A 219 -5.54 11.08 -32.39
CA THR A 219 -6.66 12.00 -32.17
C THR A 219 -7.74 11.84 -33.24
N LEU A 220 -7.39 11.70 -34.52
CA LEU A 220 -8.36 11.39 -35.59
C LEU A 220 -9.07 10.05 -35.38
N PHE A 221 -8.36 9.02 -34.90
CA PHE A 221 -8.94 7.71 -34.64
C PHE A 221 -9.94 7.76 -33.48
N VAL A 222 -9.61 8.47 -32.40
CA VAL A 222 -10.51 8.68 -31.25
C VAL A 222 -11.76 9.47 -31.68
N VAL A 223 -11.61 10.56 -32.43
CA VAL A 223 -12.74 11.36 -32.95
C VAL A 223 -13.66 10.53 -33.84
N LYS A 224 -13.10 9.69 -34.72
CA LYS A 224 -13.89 8.81 -35.61
C LYS A 224 -14.68 7.77 -34.80
N LYS A 225 -14.06 7.18 -33.76
CA LYS A 225 -14.70 6.18 -32.89
C LYS A 225 -15.83 6.78 -32.04
N VAL A 226 -15.66 8.02 -31.57
CA VAL A 226 -16.70 8.77 -30.84
C VAL A 226 -17.90 9.08 -31.75
N ARG A 227 -17.66 9.54 -32.99
CA ARG A 227 -18.75 9.75 -33.98
C ARG A 227 -19.54 8.47 -34.29
N GLN A 228 -18.86 7.33 -34.45
CA GLN A 228 -19.52 6.05 -34.68
C GLN A 228 -20.43 5.64 -33.50
N ARG A 229 -20.03 5.91 -32.26
CA ARG A 229 -20.89 5.65 -31.10
C ARG A 229 -22.10 6.58 -31.06
N MET A 230 -21.95 7.86 -31.39
CA MET A 230 -23.11 8.77 -31.42
C MET A 230 -24.11 8.41 -32.51
N ALA A 231 -23.67 7.96 -33.69
CA ALA A 231 -24.56 7.50 -34.76
C ALA A 231 -25.37 6.25 -34.34
N ASN A 232 -24.76 5.31 -33.61
CA ASN A 232 -25.45 4.11 -33.14
C ASN A 232 -26.38 4.32 -31.95
N THR A 233 -26.36 5.50 -31.30
CA THR A 233 -27.23 5.79 -30.15
C THR A 233 -28.50 6.57 -30.56
N GLY A 234 -28.65 6.91 -31.84
CA GLY A 234 -29.75 7.74 -32.36
C GLY A 234 -31.07 6.99 -32.63
N GLU A 235 -31.11 5.66 -32.59
CA GLU A 235 -32.27 4.91 -33.10
C GLU A 235 -32.91 3.98 -32.04
N ARG A 236 -33.30 4.55 -30.89
CA ARG A 236 -34.33 3.96 -30.02
C ARG A 236 -35.22 5.04 -29.41
N LYS A 237 -35.99 5.71 -30.27
CA LYS A 237 -37.26 6.34 -29.88
C LYS A 237 -38.36 5.71 -30.72
N GLY A 238 -39.16 4.88 -30.08
CA GLY A 238 -40.36 4.30 -30.70
C GLY A 238 -40.54 2.87 -30.26
N PHE A 239 -41.14 2.66 -29.10
CA PHE A 239 -42.22 1.68 -28.90
C PHE A 239 -42.70 1.80 -27.44
N LEU A 240 -43.62 2.73 -27.21
CA LEU A 240 -44.57 2.62 -26.12
C LEU A 240 -45.94 2.63 -26.79
N ALA A 241 -46.48 1.44 -27.00
CA ALA A 241 -47.86 1.22 -27.40
C ALA A 241 -48.38 0.05 -26.58
N ILE A 242 -49.52 0.31 -25.92
CA ILE A 242 -50.41 -0.58 -25.17
C ILE A 242 -50.04 -0.76 -23.69
#